data_AF-A0A7M7Q9X1-F1
#
_entry.id   AF-A0A7M7Q9X1-F1
#
_cell.length_a   1.000
_cell.length_b   1.000
_cell.length_c   1.000
_cell.angle_alpha   90.00
_cell.angle_beta   90.00
_cell.angle_gamma   90.00
#
_symmetry.space_group_name_H-M   'P 1'
#
loop_
_entity.id
_entity.type
_entity.pdbx_description
1 polymer ?
#
loop_
_entity_poly.entity_id
_entity_poly.type
_entity_poly.pdbx_seq_one_letter_code
_entity_poly.pdbx_strand_id
1 'polypeptide(L)'
;MSFLATIGLIMNGSGLKEAFCIIYAENSAEKAFVGHAYSRAIRAHFLVQVALATIIFESLQLTEEETEMFDALLLNVGAEIFQEDMQQQKFTIIRDRFMKQIEEFQKRGPTAQLWIQYWDMLAIVKNFIKAERSGNWDLHLKCIEQMIPYFHASGHNNYAKSAHLYLQDMLTLKDVMDEHQFELFTTKGYFTIRRSDKFWCGVWSDMTIEQVLMRSMKTQGGLTHGRGMAESVLTKFVLTMIILVEVCNEMENFCNVSYSTSEQHVDSKVSRITRDVADLQKLLEFFSRYNPFPETTNIMSIFSGIVGNDSINCHKAYEIGMKSIKSIIDKDFESVKFTRKNKGLSLQTVQSSVKVNKETIPIDPLLLFQRLCVNIDSKSDMEKYVKFELAPFPLSLFTENGFRKNVKSQMFDFFTRIEALPSSTNVVYVIDGGFLLHKVVWQKNDTFEAIIGKYLTFVRRHYTNNSYIIFDGYPNHEIDNENTSSTKTAERLRRKSSSSTPFFQFEQHTKITFSQDKFLSNDKNKNELIKELSKSFRFEGFRTKQAKEDADSLIIHTAIEIVE
;
A
#
# COMPACT_ATOMS: atom_id res chain seq x y z
N MET A 1 9.26 -18.25 9.93
CA MET A 1 8.34 -17.59 8.96
C MET A 1 8.33 -16.07 9.08
N SER A 2 8.25 -15.50 10.28
CA SER A 2 8.14 -14.04 10.50
C SER A 2 9.29 -13.21 9.92
N PHE A 3 10.51 -13.74 9.89
CA PHE A 3 11.65 -13.07 9.26
C PHE A 3 11.56 -13.05 7.73
N LEU A 4 11.02 -14.10 7.09
CA LEU A 4 10.75 -14.08 5.65
C LEU A 4 9.69 -13.03 5.29
N ALA A 5 8.65 -12.90 6.11
CA ALA A 5 7.65 -11.84 5.96
C ALA A 5 8.28 -10.44 6.13
N THR A 6 9.25 -10.30 7.03
CA THR A 6 10.04 -9.06 7.24
C THR A 6 10.83 -8.69 5.99
N ILE A 7 11.49 -9.67 5.37
CA ILE A 7 12.19 -9.51 4.09
C ILE A 7 11.21 -9.05 3.00
N GLY A 8 10.04 -9.70 2.89
CA GLY A 8 9.00 -9.31 1.94
C GLY A 8 8.52 -7.88 2.13
N LEU A 9 8.30 -7.42 3.37
CA LEU A 9 7.91 -6.04 3.65
C LEU A 9 8.96 -5.02 3.23
N ILE A 10 10.24 -5.29 3.51
CA ILE A 10 11.36 -4.41 3.16
C ILE A 10 11.54 -4.35 1.63
N MET A 11 11.41 -5.49 0.96
CA MET A 11 11.55 -5.63 -0.49
C MET A 11 10.27 -5.30 -1.27
N ASN A 12 9.21 -4.85 -0.60
CA ASN A 12 7.93 -4.61 -1.27
C ASN A 12 8.04 -3.45 -2.28
N GLY A 13 7.63 -3.72 -3.52
CA GLY A 13 7.78 -2.82 -4.66
C GLY A 13 9.17 -2.79 -5.29
N SER A 14 10.14 -3.59 -4.84
CA SER A 14 11.50 -3.56 -5.40
C SER A 14 11.66 -4.28 -6.74
N GLY A 15 10.72 -5.17 -7.10
CA GLY A 15 10.86 -6.12 -8.22
C GLY A 15 11.05 -7.59 -7.77
N LEU A 16 11.23 -7.85 -6.47
CA LEU A 16 11.45 -9.20 -5.95
C LEU A 16 10.22 -10.12 -6.10
N LYS A 17 9.00 -9.58 -5.90
CA LYS A 17 7.77 -10.35 -6.09
C LYS A 17 7.62 -10.78 -7.54
N GLU A 18 7.95 -9.90 -8.47
CA GLU A 18 7.91 -10.15 -9.91
C GLU A 18 8.94 -11.22 -10.30
N ALA A 19 10.15 -11.19 -9.71
CA ALA A 19 11.11 -12.29 -9.84
C ALA A 19 10.53 -13.62 -9.34
N PHE A 20 9.77 -13.63 -8.24
CA PHE A 20 9.09 -14.85 -7.77
C PHE A 20 8.01 -15.34 -8.75
N CYS A 21 7.30 -14.41 -9.41
CA CYS A 21 6.30 -14.73 -10.43
C CYS A 21 6.90 -15.40 -11.69
N ILE A 22 8.22 -15.30 -11.91
CA ILE A 22 8.91 -16.02 -13.00
C ILE A 22 8.93 -17.53 -12.75
N ILE A 23 9.01 -17.95 -11.49
CA ILE A 23 9.18 -19.36 -11.11
C ILE A 23 7.94 -19.97 -10.44
N TYR A 24 6.95 -19.14 -10.08
CA TYR A 24 5.69 -19.55 -9.49
C TYR A 24 4.50 -18.80 -10.10
N ALA A 25 3.33 -19.45 -10.10
CA ALA A 25 2.08 -18.75 -10.35
C ALA A 25 1.86 -17.63 -9.31
N GLU A 26 1.21 -16.54 -9.71
CA GLU A 26 1.07 -15.29 -8.94
C GLU A 26 0.63 -15.51 -7.49
N ASN A 27 -0.44 -16.27 -7.26
CA ASN A 27 -0.93 -16.57 -5.90
C ASN A 27 0.09 -17.32 -5.04
N SER A 28 0.92 -18.16 -5.66
CA SER A 28 1.98 -18.89 -4.95
C SER A 28 3.20 -18.00 -4.70
N ALA A 29 3.54 -17.12 -5.64
CA ALA A 29 4.57 -16.10 -5.48
C ALA A 29 4.20 -15.14 -4.35
N GLU A 30 2.95 -14.67 -4.29
CA GLU A 30 2.45 -13.81 -3.21
C GLU A 30 2.61 -14.47 -1.84
N LYS A 31 2.13 -15.71 -1.68
CA LYS A 31 2.24 -16.46 -0.42
C LYS A 31 3.70 -16.72 -0.01
N ALA A 32 4.59 -16.94 -0.98
CA ALA A 32 6.01 -17.09 -0.73
C ALA A 32 6.65 -15.75 -0.30
N PHE A 33 6.31 -14.66 -0.98
CA PHE A 33 6.81 -13.31 -0.74
C PHE A 33 6.44 -12.78 0.65
N VAL A 34 5.20 -13.00 1.09
CA VAL A 34 4.75 -12.62 2.44
C VAL A 34 5.15 -13.63 3.53
N GLY A 35 5.87 -14.69 3.19
CA GLY A 35 6.39 -15.68 4.16
C GLY A 35 5.35 -16.67 4.70
N HIS A 36 4.13 -16.73 4.14
CA HIS A 36 3.07 -17.67 4.55
C HIS A 36 3.26 -19.09 3.99
N ALA A 37 4.10 -19.27 2.97
CA ALA A 37 4.41 -20.59 2.40
C ALA A 37 5.91 -20.92 2.57
N TYR A 38 6.30 -21.35 3.77
CA TYR A 38 7.71 -21.54 4.17
C TYR A 38 8.58 -22.24 3.12
N SER A 39 8.23 -23.47 2.71
CA SER A 39 9.04 -24.24 1.75
C SER A 39 9.19 -23.53 0.38
N ARG A 40 8.12 -22.89 -0.11
CA ARG A 40 8.17 -22.15 -1.38
C ARG A 40 8.99 -20.87 -1.25
N ALA A 41 8.85 -20.16 -0.13
CA ALA A 41 9.59 -18.95 0.18
C ALA A 41 11.10 -19.23 0.25
N ILE A 42 11.52 -20.23 1.02
CA ILE A 42 12.94 -20.62 1.12
C ILE A 42 13.51 -20.94 -0.25
N ARG A 43 12.83 -21.79 -1.04
CA ARG A 43 13.27 -22.12 -2.39
C ARG A 43 13.41 -20.89 -3.29
N ALA A 44 12.41 -20.00 -3.31
CA ALA A 44 12.45 -18.82 -4.17
C ALA A 44 13.56 -17.84 -3.76
N HIS A 45 13.67 -17.55 -2.47
CA HIS A 45 14.74 -16.70 -1.95
C HIS A 45 16.13 -17.26 -2.28
N PHE A 46 16.34 -18.57 -2.11
CA PHE A 46 17.63 -19.19 -2.39
C PHE A 46 17.94 -19.23 -3.87
N LEU A 47 16.97 -19.50 -4.76
CA LEU A 47 17.17 -19.40 -6.20
C LEU A 47 17.51 -17.98 -6.64
N VAL A 48 16.82 -16.97 -6.10
CA VAL A 48 17.17 -15.56 -6.35
C VAL A 48 18.58 -15.27 -5.86
N GLN A 49 18.95 -15.73 -4.66
CA GLN A 49 20.31 -15.52 -4.15
C GLN A 49 21.38 -16.19 -5.03
N VAL A 50 21.13 -17.39 -5.55
CA VAL A 50 22.04 -18.04 -6.51
C VAL A 50 22.13 -17.22 -7.79
N ALA A 51 21.03 -16.72 -8.33
CA ALA A 51 21.06 -15.84 -9.50
C ALA A 51 21.88 -14.56 -9.26
N LEU A 52 21.71 -13.92 -8.10
CA LEU A 52 22.53 -12.77 -7.70
C LEU A 52 24.01 -13.15 -7.54
N ALA A 53 24.30 -14.33 -6.99
CA ALA A 53 25.66 -14.83 -6.82
C ALA A 53 26.34 -15.01 -8.18
N THR A 54 25.64 -15.63 -9.14
CA THR A 54 26.11 -15.81 -10.52
C THR A 54 26.44 -14.46 -11.16
N ILE A 55 25.56 -13.47 -11.05
CA ILE A 55 25.82 -12.10 -11.57
C ILE A 55 27.06 -11.47 -10.93
N ILE A 56 27.25 -11.63 -9.62
CA ILE A 56 28.43 -11.11 -8.93
C ILE A 56 29.69 -11.84 -9.41
N PHE A 57 29.66 -13.18 -9.53
CA PHE A 57 30.78 -13.97 -10.02
C PHE A 57 31.15 -13.65 -11.48
N GLU A 58 30.17 -13.49 -12.36
CA GLU A 58 30.39 -13.05 -13.73
C GLU A 58 31.09 -11.69 -13.79
N SER A 59 30.79 -10.79 -12.84
CA SER A 59 31.45 -9.49 -12.75
C SER A 59 32.89 -9.54 -12.22
N LEU A 60 33.30 -10.62 -11.55
CA LEU A 60 34.66 -10.78 -11.02
C LEU A 60 35.70 -11.07 -12.09
N GLN A 61 35.29 -11.55 -13.27
CA GLN A 61 36.18 -11.98 -14.36
C GLN A 61 37.27 -12.94 -13.83
N LEU A 62 36.85 -14.09 -13.30
CA LEU A 62 37.77 -15.13 -12.86
C LEU A 62 38.61 -15.64 -14.04
N THR A 63 39.86 -16.03 -13.77
CA THR A 63 40.70 -16.69 -14.79
C THR A 63 40.18 -18.10 -15.09
N GLU A 64 40.61 -18.69 -16.21
CA GLU A 64 40.30 -20.09 -16.53
C GLU A 64 40.75 -21.05 -15.40
N GLU A 65 41.96 -20.85 -14.85
CA GLU A 65 42.46 -21.64 -13.71
C GLU A 65 41.58 -21.48 -12.46
N GLU A 66 41.16 -20.26 -12.13
CA GLU A 66 40.27 -20.00 -10.99
C GLU A 66 38.90 -20.66 -11.18
N THR A 67 38.41 -20.69 -12.42
CA THR A 67 37.12 -21.29 -12.79
C THR A 67 37.17 -22.81 -12.69
N GLU A 68 38.17 -23.46 -13.29
CA GLU A 68 38.37 -24.92 -13.20
C GLU A 68 38.53 -25.38 -11.75
N MET A 69 39.25 -24.61 -10.94
CA MET A 69 39.41 -24.87 -9.51
C MET A 69 38.07 -24.77 -8.77
N PHE A 70 37.23 -23.79 -9.10
CA PHE A 70 35.90 -23.64 -8.50
C PHE A 70 34.97 -24.78 -8.91
N ASP A 71 35.00 -25.19 -10.19
CA ASP A 71 34.20 -26.32 -10.68
C ASP A 71 34.62 -27.62 -9.98
N ALA A 72 35.93 -27.86 -9.81
CA ALA A 72 36.44 -29.00 -9.06
C ALA A 72 35.98 -28.98 -7.59
N LEU A 73 35.98 -27.82 -6.94
CA LEU A 73 35.46 -27.67 -5.58
C LEU A 73 33.95 -27.94 -5.52
N LEU A 74 33.18 -27.43 -6.48
CA LEU A 74 31.73 -27.62 -6.54
C LEU A 74 31.34 -29.09 -6.75
N LEU A 75 32.16 -29.86 -7.46
CA LEU A 75 32.01 -31.32 -7.58
C LEU A 75 32.26 -32.05 -6.25
N ASN A 76 33.05 -31.46 -5.35
CA ASN A 76 33.33 -32.01 -4.01
C ASN A 76 32.32 -31.55 -2.94
N VAL A 77 31.26 -30.82 -3.31
CA VAL A 77 30.23 -30.38 -2.35
C VAL A 77 29.59 -31.60 -1.67
N GLY A 78 29.76 -31.68 -0.35
CA GLY A 78 29.27 -32.80 0.47
C GLY A 78 30.31 -33.88 0.77
N ALA A 79 31.54 -33.77 0.24
CA ALA A 79 32.68 -34.58 0.68
C ALA A 79 33.17 -34.12 2.06
N GLU A 80 33.78 -35.03 2.83
CA GLU A 80 34.30 -34.74 4.18
C GLU A 80 35.38 -33.64 4.17
N ILE A 81 36.20 -33.60 3.12
CA ILE A 81 37.29 -32.63 2.95
C ILE A 81 36.84 -31.22 2.53
N PHE A 82 35.56 -31.02 2.20
CA PHE A 82 35.07 -29.76 1.63
C PHE A 82 35.35 -28.55 2.52
N GLN A 83 35.31 -28.71 3.85
CA GLN A 83 35.64 -27.62 4.78
C GLN A 83 37.12 -27.25 4.77
N GLU A 84 38.01 -28.23 4.60
CA GLU A 84 39.46 -28.02 4.53
C GLU A 84 39.82 -27.37 3.18
N ASP A 85 39.18 -27.80 2.10
CA ASP A 85 39.32 -27.20 0.78
C ASP A 85 38.93 -25.72 0.79
N MET A 86 37.82 -25.37 1.45
CA MET A 86 37.38 -23.97 1.61
C MET A 86 38.35 -23.08 2.40
N GLN A 87 39.26 -23.66 3.19
CA GLN A 87 40.27 -22.92 3.95
C GLN A 87 41.58 -22.72 3.18
N GLN A 88 41.73 -23.32 1.99
CA GLN A 88 42.92 -23.12 1.19
C GLN A 88 43.08 -21.64 0.77
N GLN A 89 44.33 -21.21 0.63
CA GLN A 89 44.68 -19.82 0.36
C GLN A 89 44.03 -19.28 -0.94
N LYS A 90 43.94 -20.12 -1.98
CA LYS A 90 43.32 -19.74 -3.27
C LYS A 90 41.84 -19.40 -3.12
N PHE A 91 41.05 -20.16 -2.36
CA PHE A 91 39.63 -19.86 -2.12
C PHE A 91 39.43 -18.65 -1.22
N THR A 92 40.36 -18.44 -0.27
CA THR A 92 40.38 -17.23 0.56
C THR A 92 40.51 -15.97 -0.31
N ILE A 93 41.38 -15.98 -1.32
CA ILE A 93 41.55 -14.87 -2.27
C ILE A 93 40.27 -14.61 -3.06
N ILE A 94 39.63 -15.66 -3.61
CA ILE A 94 38.39 -15.49 -4.40
C ILE A 94 37.24 -15.00 -3.51
N ARG A 95 37.14 -15.52 -2.28
CA ARG A 95 36.17 -15.03 -1.29
C ARG A 95 36.38 -13.55 -1.01
N ASP A 96 37.61 -13.12 -0.78
CA ASP A 96 37.91 -11.72 -0.47
C ASP A 96 37.63 -10.82 -1.68
N ARG A 97 37.91 -11.28 -2.92
CA ARG A 97 37.48 -10.59 -4.16
C ARG A 97 35.96 -10.49 -4.25
N PHE A 98 35.24 -11.56 -3.97
CA PHE A 98 33.77 -11.59 -3.98
C PHE A 98 33.18 -10.62 -2.97
N MET A 99 33.71 -10.59 -1.75
CA MET A 99 33.28 -9.64 -0.71
C MET A 99 33.57 -8.19 -1.12
N LYS A 100 34.75 -7.91 -1.68
CA LYS A 100 35.07 -6.58 -2.21
C LYS A 100 34.11 -6.16 -3.32
N GLN A 101 33.72 -7.08 -4.20
CA GLN A 101 32.78 -6.80 -5.28
C GLN A 101 31.38 -6.46 -4.75
N ILE A 102 30.93 -7.13 -3.69
CA ILE A 102 29.69 -6.76 -2.98
C ILE A 102 29.76 -5.32 -2.47
N GLU A 103 30.88 -4.91 -1.86
CA GLU A 103 31.07 -3.53 -1.39
C GLU A 103 31.05 -2.52 -2.55
N GLU A 104 31.62 -2.87 -3.71
CA GLU A 104 31.56 -2.01 -4.90
C GLU A 104 30.14 -1.88 -5.46
N PHE A 105 29.37 -2.98 -5.51
CA PHE A 105 27.95 -2.91 -5.87
C PHE A 105 27.16 -2.04 -4.91
N GLN A 106 27.43 -2.12 -3.61
CA GLN A 106 26.76 -1.29 -2.60
C GLN A 106 27.01 0.22 -2.81
N LYS A 107 28.14 0.60 -3.42
CA LYS A 107 28.47 2.01 -3.73
C LYS A 107 27.73 2.55 -4.96
N ARG A 108 27.13 1.69 -5.79
CA ARG A 108 26.37 2.10 -7.00
C ARG A 108 25.08 2.85 -6.70
N GLY A 109 24.63 2.83 -5.44
CA GLY A 109 23.58 3.69 -4.92
C GLY A 109 22.43 2.95 -4.22
N PRO A 110 21.35 3.66 -3.85
CA PRO A 110 20.34 3.13 -2.93
C PRO A 110 19.65 1.85 -3.39
N THR A 111 19.43 1.70 -4.70
CA THR A 111 18.80 0.49 -5.26
C THR A 111 19.69 -0.73 -5.09
N ALA A 112 20.98 -0.62 -5.43
CA ALA A 112 21.94 -1.70 -5.21
C ALA A 112 22.11 -2.01 -3.71
N GLN A 113 22.13 -0.99 -2.85
CA GLN A 113 22.15 -1.15 -1.39
C GLN A 113 20.97 -1.98 -0.88
N LEU A 114 19.76 -1.79 -1.41
CA LEU A 114 18.59 -2.59 -1.04
C LEU A 114 18.79 -4.08 -1.37
N TRP A 115 19.31 -4.39 -2.55
CA TRP A 115 19.54 -5.78 -2.99
C TRP A 115 20.71 -6.46 -2.26
N ILE A 116 21.75 -5.73 -1.88
CA ILE A 116 22.81 -6.23 -1.00
C ILE A 116 22.30 -6.44 0.43
N GLN A 117 21.50 -5.50 0.97
CA GLN A 117 20.87 -5.72 2.28
C GLN A 117 19.95 -6.95 2.26
N TYR A 118 19.25 -7.20 1.14
CA TYR A 118 18.50 -8.43 0.94
C TYR A 118 19.37 -9.69 0.97
N TRP A 119 20.55 -9.64 0.34
CA TRP A 119 21.53 -10.71 0.42
C TRP A 119 21.94 -11.00 1.88
N ASP A 120 22.22 -9.97 2.67
CA ASP A 120 22.60 -10.10 4.08
C ASP A 120 21.47 -10.70 4.92
N MET A 121 20.23 -10.28 4.69
CA MET A 121 19.06 -10.89 5.34
C MET A 121 18.94 -12.38 5.01
N LEU A 122 19.24 -12.80 3.78
CA LEU A 122 19.23 -14.23 3.42
C LEU A 122 20.38 -15.02 4.05
N ALA A 123 21.53 -14.38 4.29
CA ALA A 123 22.61 -15.01 5.06
C ALA A 123 22.15 -15.32 6.50
N ILE A 124 21.40 -14.42 7.14
CA ILE A 124 20.80 -14.66 8.46
C ILE A 124 19.80 -15.83 8.39
N VAL A 125 18.94 -15.90 7.38
CA VAL A 125 18.01 -17.02 7.18
C VAL A 125 18.77 -18.35 7.09
N LYS A 126 19.83 -18.42 6.27
CA LYS A 126 20.64 -19.63 6.10
C LYS A 126 21.31 -20.05 7.41
N ASN A 127 21.88 -19.09 8.15
CA ASN A 127 22.53 -19.36 9.44
C ASN A 127 21.52 -19.81 10.50
N PHE A 128 20.32 -19.25 10.50
CA PHE A 128 19.26 -19.66 11.42
C PHE A 128 18.79 -21.09 11.13
N ILE A 129 18.61 -21.43 9.84
CA ILE A 129 18.33 -22.81 9.43
C ILE A 129 19.48 -23.73 9.85
N LYS A 130 20.73 -23.34 9.61
CA LYS A 130 21.90 -24.10 10.06
C LYS A 130 21.90 -24.34 11.56
N ALA A 131 21.62 -23.31 12.36
CA ALA A 131 21.58 -23.41 13.81
C ALA A 131 20.58 -24.49 14.28
N GLU A 132 19.38 -24.44 13.72
CA GLU A 132 18.28 -25.34 14.08
C GLU A 132 18.48 -26.76 13.54
N ARG A 133 19.03 -26.91 12.33
CA ARG A 133 19.33 -28.24 11.77
C ARG A 133 20.46 -28.95 12.51
N SER A 134 21.43 -28.20 13.03
CA SER A 134 22.62 -28.73 13.72
C SER A 134 22.51 -28.73 15.25
N GLY A 135 21.45 -28.15 15.83
CA GLY A 135 21.35 -27.97 17.28
C GLY A 135 22.39 -27.01 17.85
N ASN A 136 22.81 -25.99 17.09
CA ASN A 136 23.79 -24.99 17.55
C ASN A 136 23.08 -23.81 18.23
N TRP A 137 23.11 -23.80 19.56
CA TRP A 137 22.42 -22.81 20.40
C TRP A 137 22.99 -21.40 20.27
N ASP A 138 24.31 -21.24 20.26
CA ASP A 138 24.94 -19.91 20.18
C ASP A 138 24.66 -19.22 18.84
N LEU A 139 24.71 -20.00 17.75
CA LEU A 139 24.36 -19.49 16.42
C LEU A 139 22.88 -19.12 16.33
N HIS A 140 22.00 -19.87 17.00
CA HIS A 140 20.57 -19.57 17.08
C HIS A 140 20.32 -18.21 17.75
N LEU A 141 20.92 -17.96 18.92
CA LEU A 141 20.79 -16.68 19.62
C LEU A 141 21.38 -15.52 18.82
N LYS A 142 22.56 -15.72 18.22
CA LYS A 142 23.20 -14.72 17.36
C LYS A 142 22.33 -14.37 16.15
N CYS A 143 21.66 -15.34 15.54
CA CYS A 143 20.74 -15.07 14.43
C CYS A 143 19.54 -14.25 14.91
N ILE A 144 18.97 -14.55 16.08
CA ILE A 144 17.85 -13.78 16.64
C ILE A 144 18.28 -12.34 16.90
N GLU A 145 19.44 -12.13 17.51
CA GLU A 145 20.05 -10.80 17.68
C GLU A 145 20.14 -10.04 16.35
N GLN A 146 20.64 -10.68 15.30
CA GLN A 146 20.77 -10.11 13.96
C GLN A 146 19.42 -9.84 13.27
N MET A 147 18.35 -10.57 13.61
CA MET A 147 17.00 -10.36 13.06
C MET A 147 16.29 -9.16 13.69
N ILE A 148 16.57 -8.83 14.96
CA ILE A 148 15.86 -7.78 15.72
C ILE A 148 15.86 -6.42 14.99
N PRO A 149 16.99 -5.90 14.46
CA PRO A 149 16.98 -4.62 13.74
C PRO A 149 15.96 -4.60 12.60
N TYR A 150 15.87 -5.67 11.81
CA TYR A 150 14.93 -5.74 10.69
C TYR A 150 13.46 -5.87 11.16
N PHE A 151 13.19 -6.49 12.31
CA PHE A 151 11.83 -6.49 12.88
C PHE A 151 11.38 -5.07 13.25
N HIS A 152 12.26 -4.27 13.85
CA HIS A 152 11.97 -2.84 14.09
C HIS A 152 11.77 -2.08 12.77
N ALA A 153 12.68 -2.29 11.82
CA ALA A 153 12.67 -1.56 10.55
C ALA A 153 11.43 -1.86 9.69
N SER A 154 10.93 -3.09 9.69
CA SER A 154 9.70 -3.45 8.97
C SER A 154 8.41 -3.08 9.70
N GLY A 155 8.50 -2.66 10.97
CA GLY A 155 7.34 -2.41 11.82
C GLY A 155 6.68 -3.69 12.35
N HIS A 156 7.38 -4.82 12.32
CA HIS A 156 7.01 -6.08 12.97
C HIS A 156 7.20 -6.01 14.49
N ASN A 157 6.54 -5.02 15.10
CA ASN A 157 6.73 -4.60 16.49
C ASN A 157 6.49 -5.73 17.52
N ASN A 158 5.50 -6.58 17.30
CA ASN A 158 5.23 -7.71 18.19
C ASN A 158 6.39 -8.71 18.19
N TYR A 159 6.90 -9.05 17.00
CA TYR A 159 8.06 -9.92 16.87
C TYR A 159 9.33 -9.25 17.41
N ALA A 160 9.51 -7.94 17.19
CA ALA A 160 10.63 -7.20 17.75
C ALA A 160 10.64 -7.25 19.29
N LYS A 161 9.48 -7.03 19.92
CA LYS A 161 9.31 -7.13 21.39
C LYS A 161 9.57 -8.54 21.90
N SER A 162 8.92 -9.54 21.32
CA SER A 162 9.06 -10.93 21.75
C SER A 162 10.48 -11.46 21.55
N ALA A 163 11.15 -11.07 20.45
CA ALA A 163 12.54 -11.46 20.19
C ALA A 163 13.51 -10.84 21.20
N HIS A 164 13.29 -9.59 21.63
CA HIS A 164 14.07 -8.96 22.69
C HIS A 164 13.94 -9.71 24.02
N LEU A 165 12.70 -9.96 24.47
CA LEU A 165 12.47 -10.71 25.71
C LEU A 165 13.08 -12.11 25.64
N TYR A 166 12.79 -12.83 24.56
CA TYR A 166 13.35 -14.16 24.34
C TYR A 166 14.88 -14.14 24.40
N LEU A 167 15.54 -13.21 23.72
CA LEU A 167 16.99 -13.14 23.70
C LEU A 167 17.55 -12.84 25.10
N GLN A 168 16.95 -11.93 25.86
CA GLN A 168 17.36 -11.61 27.23
C GLN A 168 17.20 -12.81 28.18
N ASP A 169 16.05 -13.48 28.13
CA ASP A 169 15.78 -14.67 28.94
C ASP A 169 16.74 -15.81 28.58
N MET A 170 17.00 -16.01 27.27
CA MET A 170 17.87 -17.08 26.81
C MET A 170 19.36 -16.84 27.10
N LEU A 171 19.80 -15.57 27.16
CA LEU A 171 21.17 -15.22 27.55
C LEU A 171 21.43 -15.45 29.05
N THR A 172 20.40 -15.38 29.88
CA THR A 172 20.46 -15.65 31.32
C THR A 172 19.96 -17.05 31.70
N LEU A 173 19.72 -17.90 30.70
CA LEU A 173 19.14 -19.24 30.90
C LEU A 173 19.98 -20.11 31.84
N LYS A 174 21.30 -19.96 31.81
CA LYS A 174 22.23 -20.68 32.69
C LYS A 174 22.00 -20.38 34.17
N ASP A 175 21.49 -19.20 34.50
CA ASP A 175 21.25 -18.78 35.88
C ASP A 175 19.95 -19.36 36.45
N VAL A 176 19.04 -19.81 35.58
CA VAL A 176 17.70 -20.29 35.95
C VAL A 176 17.57 -21.80 35.79
N MET A 177 18.27 -22.39 34.81
CA MET A 177 18.23 -23.81 34.49
C MET A 177 19.34 -24.56 35.23
N ASP A 178 19.04 -25.77 35.72
CA ASP A 178 20.04 -26.68 36.29
C ASP A 178 21.19 -26.92 35.30
N GLU A 179 22.42 -27.02 35.80
CA GLU A 179 23.63 -27.10 34.98
C GLU A 179 23.62 -28.29 34.00
N HIS A 180 23.15 -29.45 34.47
CA HIS A 180 23.06 -30.64 33.62
C HIS A 180 21.99 -30.46 32.53
N GLN A 181 20.83 -29.91 32.88
CA GLN A 181 19.78 -29.62 31.91
C GLN A 181 20.22 -28.57 30.89
N PHE A 182 20.97 -27.55 31.32
CA PHE A 182 21.52 -26.52 30.46
C PHE A 182 22.51 -27.10 29.44
N GLU A 183 23.40 -28.00 29.88
CA GLU A 183 24.33 -28.69 28.97
C GLU A 183 23.58 -29.52 27.92
N LEU A 184 22.56 -30.28 28.35
CA LEU A 184 21.72 -31.08 27.44
C LEU A 184 20.98 -30.17 26.43
N PHE A 185 20.37 -29.10 26.92
CA PHE A 185 19.59 -28.17 26.11
C PHE A 185 20.45 -27.47 25.04
N THR A 186 21.63 -26.99 25.44
CA THR A 186 22.51 -26.17 24.59
C THR A 186 23.54 -27.02 23.83
N THR A 187 24.47 -27.65 24.55
CA THR A 187 25.64 -28.32 23.98
C THR A 187 25.28 -29.65 23.31
N LYS A 188 24.28 -30.37 23.83
CA LYS A 188 23.75 -31.58 23.17
C LYS A 188 22.62 -31.28 22.17
N GLY A 189 22.18 -30.02 22.06
CA GLY A 189 21.23 -29.56 21.05
C GLY A 189 19.77 -29.97 21.29
N TYR A 190 19.38 -30.29 22.54
CA TYR A 190 18.03 -30.72 22.88
C TYR A 190 16.97 -29.62 22.75
N PHE A 191 17.36 -28.37 22.50
CA PHE A 191 16.41 -27.31 22.15
C PHE A 191 15.70 -27.54 20.80
N THR A 192 16.27 -28.40 19.95
CA THR A 192 15.69 -28.78 18.65
C THR A 192 15.10 -30.18 18.72
N ILE A 193 14.03 -30.45 17.97
CA ILE A 193 13.46 -31.79 17.90
C ILE A 193 14.23 -32.63 16.88
N ARG A 194 14.70 -33.80 17.32
CA ARG A 194 15.46 -34.75 16.49
C ARG A 194 14.76 -36.10 16.45
N ARG A 195 14.72 -36.72 15.27
CA ARG A 195 14.16 -38.08 15.07
C ARG A 195 15.23 -39.15 14.84
N SER A 196 16.48 -38.72 14.68
CA SER A 196 17.65 -39.56 14.47
C SER A 196 18.89 -38.82 14.97
N ASP A 197 20.01 -39.52 15.13
CA ASP A 197 21.26 -38.91 15.61
C ASP A 197 22.06 -38.21 14.50
N LYS A 198 21.54 -38.17 13.27
CA LYS A 198 22.20 -37.50 12.14
C LYS A 198 22.44 -36.02 12.45
N PHE A 199 23.61 -35.49 12.10
CA PHE A 199 24.02 -34.12 12.45
C PHE A 199 23.03 -33.04 11.97
N TRP A 200 22.56 -33.14 10.73
CA TRP A 200 21.68 -32.15 10.09
C TRP A 200 20.20 -32.52 10.17
N CYS A 201 19.71 -33.02 11.32
CA CYS A 201 18.35 -33.55 11.45
C CYS A 201 17.41 -32.72 12.34
N GLY A 202 17.92 -31.70 13.05
CA GLY A 202 17.14 -30.89 13.97
C GLY A 202 15.97 -30.18 13.30
N VAL A 203 14.85 -30.05 13.99
CA VAL A 203 13.61 -29.46 13.49
C VAL A 203 13.03 -28.54 14.55
N TRP A 204 12.57 -27.35 14.15
CA TRP A 204 11.81 -26.46 15.02
C TRP A 204 10.65 -27.18 15.69
N SER A 205 10.45 -26.92 16.98
CA SER A 205 9.37 -27.52 17.76
C SER A 205 8.00 -27.24 17.15
N ASP A 206 7.74 -25.98 16.78
CA ASP A 206 6.49 -25.55 16.15
C ASP A 206 6.23 -26.27 14.80
N MET A 207 7.27 -26.41 13.97
CA MET A 207 7.15 -27.12 12.69
C MET A 207 6.85 -28.60 12.88
N THR A 208 7.43 -29.23 13.91
CA THR A 208 7.11 -30.62 14.26
C THR A 208 5.67 -30.74 14.73
N ILE A 209 5.23 -29.85 15.62
CA ILE A 209 3.85 -29.84 16.11
C ILE A 209 2.88 -29.69 14.94
N GLU A 210 3.10 -28.74 14.04
CA GLU A 210 2.20 -28.48 12.91
C GLU A 210 2.21 -29.63 11.90
N GLN A 211 3.38 -30.05 11.43
CA GLN A 211 3.50 -30.99 10.31
C GLN A 211 3.26 -32.44 10.70
N VAL A 212 3.35 -32.77 11.98
CA VAL A 212 3.31 -34.14 12.48
C VAL A 212 2.06 -34.32 13.33
N LEU A 213 1.99 -33.61 14.46
CA LEU A 213 0.90 -33.79 15.42
C LEU A 213 -0.40 -33.23 14.86
N MET A 214 -0.42 -31.94 14.47
CA MET A 214 -1.63 -31.29 13.98
C MET A 214 -2.09 -31.85 12.64
N ARG A 215 -1.15 -32.22 11.75
CA ARG A 215 -1.51 -32.87 10.48
C ARG A 215 -2.22 -34.20 10.71
N SER A 216 -1.70 -35.05 11.59
CA SER A 216 -2.33 -36.35 11.91
C SER A 216 -3.74 -36.20 12.51
N MET A 217 -3.95 -35.14 13.29
CA MET A 217 -5.28 -34.79 13.83
C MET A 217 -6.25 -34.26 12.76
N LYS A 218 -5.72 -33.59 11.72
CA LYS A 218 -6.51 -32.90 10.69
C LYS A 218 -6.82 -33.73 9.46
N THR A 219 -6.09 -34.80 9.21
CA THR A 219 -6.32 -35.71 8.08
C THR A 219 -7.54 -36.61 8.32
N GLN A 220 -8.05 -37.23 7.26
CA GLN A 220 -9.18 -38.16 7.32
C GLN A 220 -8.87 -39.33 8.28
N GLY A 221 -9.75 -39.56 9.27
CA GLY A 221 -9.49 -40.48 10.39
C GLY A 221 -8.89 -39.83 11.65
N GLY A 222 -8.52 -38.55 11.59
CA GLY A 222 -8.08 -37.75 12.72
C GLY A 222 -9.21 -37.07 13.51
N LEU A 223 -8.84 -36.41 14.61
CA LEU A 223 -9.76 -35.81 15.58
C LEU A 223 -10.65 -34.68 15.03
N THR A 224 -10.21 -33.94 14.01
CA THR A 224 -10.98 -32.77 13.53
C THR A 224 -12.08 -33.11 12.53
N HIS A 225 -12.15 -34.36 12.06
CA HIS A 225 -13.24 -34.85 11.21
C HIS A 225 -14.04 -35.92 11.98
N GLY A 226 -15.02 -35.49 12.79
CA GLY A 226 -15.89 -36.41 13.52
C GLY A 226 -16.43 -35.88 14.85
N ARG A 227 -16.43 -36.73 15.89
CA ARG A 227 -17.13 -36.57 17.19
C ARG A 227 -16.61 -35.43 18.10
N GLY A 228 -15.80 -34.51 17.58
CA GLY A 228 -15.33 -33.32 18.29
C GLY A 228 -14.10 -33.54 19.19
N MET A 229 -13.61 -32.45 19.78
CA MET A 229 -12.41 -32.37 20.61
C MET A 229 -12.69 -32.60 22.10
N ALA A 230 -13.60 -33.53 22.43
CA ALA A 230 -13.86 -33.85 23.84
C ALA A 230 -12.63 -34.52 24.45
N GLU A 231 -12.34 -34.23 25.72
CA GLU A 231 -11.14 -34.69 26.43
C GLU A 231 -10.98 -36.22 26.37
N SER A 232 -12.08 -36.96 26.56
CA SER A 232 -12.11 -38.42 26.47
C SER A 232 -11.73 -38.96 25.08
N VAL A 233 -12.08 -38.24 24.01
CA VAL A 233 -11.73 -38.60 22.62
C VAL A 233 -10.25 -38.28 22.36
N LEU A 234 -9.77 -37.15 22.89
CA LEU A 234 -8.36 -36.75 22.80
C LEU A 234 -7.46 -37.77 23.51
N THR A 235 -7.79 -38.14 24.74
CA THR A 235 -7.06 -39.15 25.52
C THR A 235 -7.04 -40.50 24.79
N LYS A 236 -8.19 -40.94 24.26
CA LYS A 236 -8.27 -42.19 23.51
C LYS A 236 -7.41 -42.14 22.25
N PHE A 237 -7.42 -41.02 21.52
CA PHE A 237 -6.60 -40.84 20.33
C PHE A 237 -5.10 -40.90 20.66
N VAL A 238 -4.65 -40.16 21.68
CA VAL A 238 -3.22 -40.14 22.09
C VAL A 238 -2.74 -41.53 22.51
N LEU A 239 -3.50 -42.23 23.37
CA LEU A 239 -3.13 -43.56 23.85
C LEU A 239 -3.16 -44.61 22.73
N THR A 240 -4.13 -44.51 21.82
CA THR A 240 -4.26 -45.46 20.70
C THR A 240 -3.22 -45.20 19.61
N MET A 241 -2.79 -43.94 19.42
CA MET A 241 -1.82 -43.59 18.36
C MET A 241 -0.47 -44.28 18.57
N ILE A 242 0.00 -44.39 19.81
CA ILE A 242 1.25 -45.09 20.14
C ILE A 242 1.18 -46.55 19.67
N ILE A 243 0.08 -47.24 20.00
CA ILE A 243 -0.16 -48.64 19.63
C ILE A 243 -0.32 -48.77 18.11
N LEU A 244 -1.04 -47.85 17.45
CA LEU A 244 -1.24 -47.89 16.00
C LEU A 244 0.07 -47.69 15.23
N VAL A 245 0.99 -46.86 15.74
CA VAL A 245 2.32 -46.70 15.13
C VAL A 245 3.10 -48.01 15.17
N GLU A 246 3.07 -48.74 16.29
CA GLU A 246 3.69 -50.07 16.39
C GLU A 246 3.04 -51.07 15.43
N VAL A 247 1.71 -51.11 15.35
CA VAL A 247 0.99 -51.98 14.40
C VAL A 247 1.34 -51.64 12.95
N CYS A 248 1.44 -50.35 12.60
CA CYS A 248 1.88 -49.93 11.27
C CYS A 248 3.30 -50.39 10.96
N ASN A 249 4.24 -50.21 11.89
CA ASN A 249 5.62 -50.68 11.72
C ASN A 249 5.69 -52.21 11.54
N GLU A 250 4.94 -52.98 12.33
CA GLU A 250 4.89 -54.44 12.19
C GLU A 250 4.21 -54.88 10.89
N MET A 251 3.19 -54.17 10.43
CA MET A 251 2.56 -54.43 9.12
C MET A 251 3.50 -54.11 7.95
N GLU A 252 4.28 -53.04 8.03
CA GLU A 252 5.34 -52.71 7.07
C GLU A 252 6.39 -53.83 7.02
N ASN A 253 6.88 -54.26 8.19
CA ASN A 253 7.82 -55.39 8.31
C ASN A 253 7.23 -56.69 7.74
N PHE A 254 5.99 -57.03 8.10
CA PHE A 254 5.29 -58.23 7.64
C PHE A 254 5.09 -58.24 6.12
N CYS A 255 4.68 -57.11 5.55
CA CYS A 255 4.48 -56.99 4.12
C CYS A 255 5.79 -56.83 3.34
N ASN A 256 6.93 -56.70 4.04
CA ASN A 256 8.23 -56.34 3.48
C ASN A 256 8.17 -55.06 2.62
N VAL A 257 7.33 -54.11 3.04
CA VAL A 257 7.16 -52.81 2.39
C VAL A 257 7.62 -51.76 3.38
N SER A 258 8.71 -51.07 3.06
CA SER A 258 9.14 -49.92 3.85
C SER A 258 8.59 -48.65 3.21
N TYR A 259 7.70 -47.93 3.91
CA TYR A 259 7.32 -46.57 3.53
C TYR A 259 8.37 -45.55 3.99
N SER A 260 9.59 -45.99 4.29
CA SER A 260 10.72 -45.10 4.54
C SER A 260 10.91 -44.15 3.37
N THR A 261 10.83 -42.85 3.63
CA THR A 261 11.42 -41.86 2.75
C THR A 261 12.91 -42.19 2.62
N SER A 262 13.38 -42.38 1.39
CA SER A 262 14.82 -42.52 1.05
C SER A 262 15.68 -41.61 1.92
N GLU A 263 16.88 -42.09 2.29
CA GLU A 263 17.88 -41.27 3.00
C GLU A 263 18.23 -39.98 2.24
N GLN A 264 17.97 -39.96 0.93
CA GLN A 264 18.18 -38.80 0.08
C GLN A 264 17.17 -37.69 0.40
N HIS A 265 17.70 -36.52 0.76
CA HIS A 265 16.90 -35.32 0.99
C HIS A 265 16.04 -35.00 -0.25
N VAL A 266 14.80 -34.57 -0.04
CA VAL A 266 13.85 -34.22 -1.11
C VAL A 266 14.42 -33.23 -2.12
N ASP A 267 15.30 -32.33 -1.66
CA ASP A 267 15.92 -31.33 -2.50
C ASP A 267 17.08 -31.85 -3.36
N SER A 268 17.68 -32.98 -2.96
CA SER A 268 18.76 -33.64 -3.71
C SER A 268 18.26 -34.58 -4.80
N LYS A 269 16.93 -34.71 -4.97
CA LYS A 269 16.34 -35.53 -6.04
C LYS A 269 16.63 -34.90 -7.39
N VAL A 270 16.99 -35.72 -8.38
CA VAL A 270 17.28 -35.27 -9.76
C VAL A 270 16.17 -34.38 -10.31
N SER A 271 14.90 -34.77 -10.13
CA SER A 271 13.75 -33.97 -10.58
C SER A 271 13.64 -32.59 -9.90
N ARG A 272 14.08 -32.44 -8.64
CA ARG A 272 14.15 -31.14 -7.99
C ARG A 272 15.29 -30.33 -8.59
N ILE A 273 16.49 -30.90 -8.69
CA ILE A 273 17.67 -30.23 -9.23
C ILE A 273 17.40 -29.74 -10.66
N THR A 274 16.87 -30.60 -11.54
CA THR A 274 16.54 -30.23 -12.92
C THR A 274 15.56 -29.05 -12.99
N ARG A 275 14.52 -29.05 -12.15
CA ARG A 275 13.59 -27.91 -12.10
C ARG A 275 14.27 -26.65 -11.57
N ASP A 276 15.08 -26.77 -10.53
CA ASP A 276 15.73 -25.63 -9.88
C ASP A 276 16.76 -24.98 -10.83
N VAL A 277 17.48 -25.77 -11.62
CA VAL A 277 18.35 -25.29 -12.71
C VAL A 277 17.54 -24.57 -13.80
N ALA A 278 16.42 -25.15 -14.24
CA ALA A 278 15.56 -24.53 -15.26
C ALA A 278 14.96 -23.20 -14.76
N ASP A 279 14.54 -23.13 -13.50
CA ASP A 279 14.00 -21.92 -12.89
C ASP A 279 15.09 -20.88 -12.61
N LEU A 280 16.31 -21.29 -12.27
CA LEU A 280 17.47 -20.40 -12.14
C LEU A 280 17.76 -19.70 -13.47
N GLN A 281 17.74 -20.42 -14.60
CA GLN A 281 17.95 -19.82 -15.92
C GLN A 281 16.93 -18.72 -16.23
N LYS A 282 15.66 -18.93 -15.89
CA LYS A 282 14.62 -17.89 -16.06
C LYS A 282 14.88 -16.66 -15.18
N LEU A 283 15.39 -16.87 -13.96
CA LEU A 283 15.76 -15.76 -13.07
C LEU A 283 16.98 -15.00 -13.59
N LEU A 284 17.98 -15.68 -14.15
CA LEU A 284 19.12 -15.05 -14.79
C LEU A 284 18.68 -14.21 -15.99
N GLU A 285 17.79 -14.72 -16.84
CA GLU A 285 17.18 -13.96 -17.93
C GLU A 285 16.38 -12.74 -17.42
N PHE A 286 15.66 -12.90 -16.31
CA PHE A 286 14.98 -11.78 -15.67
C PHE A 286 15.97 -10.71 -15.20
N PHE A 287 17.02 -11.07 -14.47
CA PHE A 287 17.98 -10.11 -13.93
C PHE A 287 18.96 -9.54 -14.97
N SER A 288 19.17 -10.22 -16.10
CA SER A 288 19.91 -9.64 -17.23
C SER A 288 19.14 -8.47 -17.86
N ARG A 289 17.80 -8.57 -17.88
CA ARG A 289 16.92 -7.48 -18.31
C ARG A 289 16.71 -6.42 -17.23
N TYR A 290 16.62 -6.84 -15.97
CA TYR A 290 16.35 -5.99 -14.81
C TYR A 290 17.53 -6.06 -13.84
N ASN A 291 18.57 -5.25 -14.10
CA ASN A 291 19.80 -5.27 -13.32
C ASN A 291 19.51 -5.02 -11.82
N PRO A 292 19.83 -5.96 -10.90
CA PRO A 292 19.63 -5.79 -9.46
C PRO A 292 20.60 -4.78 -8.81
N PHE A 293 21.72 -4.47 -9.47
CA PHE A 293 22.74 -3.52 -9.00
C PHE A 293 22.97 -2.36 -9.99
N PRO A 294 21.93 -1.57 -10.28
CA PRO A 294 22.06 -0.43 -11.19
C PRO A 294 22.89 0.68 -10.55
N GLU A 295 23.64 1.40 -11.36
CA GLU A 295 24.32 2.63 -10.95
C GLU A 295 23.32 3.80 -11.03
N THR A 296 22.82 4.23 -9.87
CA THR A 296 21.76 5.23 -9.77
C THR A 296 21.77 5.89 -8.41
N THR A 297 21.55 7.21 -8.38
CA THR A 297 21.40 7.97 -7.14
C THR A 297 20.03 7.75 -6.48
N ASN A 298 19.09 7.14 -7.19
CA ASN A 298 17.70 6.97 -6.75
C ASN A 298 17.45 5.55 -6.21
N ILE A 299 16.55 5.46 -5.23
CA ILE A 299 15.93 4.18 -4.84
C ILE A 299 14.78 3.89 -5.82
N MET A 300 14.80 2.76 -6.51
CA MET A 300 13.78 2.45 -7.52
C MET A 300 13.49 0.95 -7.61
N SER A 301 12.32 0.64 -8.15
CA SER A 301 11.96 -0.73 -8.54
C SER A 301 12.77 -1.14 -9.77
N ILE A 302 13.45 -2.30 -9.72
CA ILE A 302 14.18 -2.80 -10.89
C ILE A 302 13.24 -3.27 -11.99
N PHE A 303 11.99 -3.60 -11.65
CA PHE A 303 10.99 -4.11 -12.60
C PHE A 303 10.13 -2.99 -13.18
N SER A 304 9.44 -2.22 -12.33
CA SER A 304 8.49 -1.19 -12.79
C SER A 304 9.14 0.15 -13.10
N GLY A 305 10.40 0.36 -12.68
CA GLY A 305 11.09 1.64 -12.81
C GLY A 305 10.57 2.75 -11.88
N ILE A 306 9.59 2.46 -11.01
CA ILE A 306 9.07 3.44 -10.05
C ILE A 306 10.19 3.89 -9.13
N VAL A 307 10.42 5.21 -9.10
CA VAL A 307 11.40 5.86 -8.24
C VAL A 307 10.75 6.25 -6.92
N GLY A 308 11.38 5.89 -5.81
CA GLY A 308 10.97 6.30 -4.48
C GLY A 308 11.23 7.78 -4.22
N ASN A 309 10.31 8.40 -3.48
CA ASN A 309 10.49 9.76 -2.97
C ASN A 309 11.45 9.79 -1.77
N ASP A 310 11.77 10.98 -1.27
CA ASP A 310 12.70 11.19 -0.14
C ASP A 310 12.28 10.48 1.16
N SER A 311 11.02 10.04 1.26
CA SER A 311 10.54 9.27 2.42
C SER A 311 10.91 7.78 2.36
N ILE A 312 11.23 7.25 1.16
CA ILE A 312 11.59 5.84 0.97
C ILE A 312 13.01 5.58 1.46
N ASN A 313 13.14 4.68 2.42
CA ASN A 313 14.40 4.41 3.11
C ASN A 313 14.61 2.92 3.41
N CYS A 314 13.87 2.01 2.75
CA CYS A 314 14.01 0.56 2.93
C CYS A 314 15.42 0.01 2.68
N HIS A 315 16.23 0.68 1.85
CA HIS A 315 17.64 0.34 1.61
C HIS A 315 18.54 0.53 2.85
N LYS A 316 18.05 1.22 3.89
CA LYS A 316 18.72 1.44 5.19
C LYS A 316 17.98 0.76 6.35
N ALA A 317 17.26 -0.32 6.08
CA ALA A 317 16.43 -1.00 7.08
C ALA A 317 17.25 -1.39 8.32
N TYR A 318 18.46 -1.94 8.15
CA TYR A 318 19.32 -2.29 9.29
C TYR A 318 19.62 -1.08 10.18
N GLU A 319 20.05 0.05 9.60
CA GLU A 319 20.36 1.28 10.33
C GLU A 319 19.14 1.87 11.06
N ILE A 320 17.97 1.84 10.40
CA ILE A 320 16.69 2.29 10.98
C ILE A 320 16.32 1.41 12.19
N GLY A 321 16.50 0.10 12.04
CA GLY A 321 16.33 -0.88 13.10
C GLY A 321 17.23 -0.59 14.29
N MET A 322 18.52 -0.39 14.04
CA MET A 322 19.51 -0.07 15.08
C MET A 322 19.21 1.24 15.81
N LYS A 323 18.75 2.28 15.10
CA LYS A 323 18.29 3.53 15.73
C LYS A 323 17.09 3.30 16.64
N SER A 324 16.15 2.46 16.21
CA SER A 324 14.98 2.10 17.01
C SER A 324 15.37 1.33 18.28
N ILE A 325 16.30 0.37 18.17
CA ILE A 325 16.86 -0.36 19.32
C ILE A 325 17.51 0.61 20.31
N LYS A 326 18.37 1.53 19.85
CA LYS A 326 19.01 2.52 20.73
C LYS A 326 18.02 3.37 21.52
N SER A 327 16.84 3.64 20.95
CA SER A 327 15.80 4.44 21.61
C SER A 327 15.04 3.72 22.73
N ILE A 328 15.22 2.40 22.85
CA ILE A 328 14.51 1.55 23.83
C ILE A 328 15.45 0.90 24.86
N ILE A 329 16.76 1.14 24.77
CA ILE A 329 17.72 0.75 25.80
C ILE A 329 17.33 1.45 27.12
N ASP A 330 17.47 0.73 28.24
CA ASP A 330 17.15 1.17 29.60
C ASP A 330 15.67 1.58 29.82
N LYS A 331 14.75 1.05 29.01
CA LYS A 331 13.31 1.25 29.17
C LYS A 331 12.61 -0.03 29.56
N ASP A 332 11.65 0.10 30.49
CA ASP A 332 10.78 -1.00 30.87
C ASP A 332 9.89 -1.43 29.70
N PHE A 333 9.62 -2.72 29.61
CA PHE A 333 8.84 -3.32 28.53
C PHE A 333 7.46 -2.65 28.31
N GLU A 334 6.78 -2.28 29.40
CA GLU A 334 5.48 -1.60 29.38
C GLU A 334 5.58 -0.16 28.84
N SER A 335 6.69 0.51 29.11
CA SER A 335 6.93 1.89 28.68
C SER A 335 7.29 2.02 27.20
N VAL A 336 7.77 0.93 26.58
CA VAL A 336 8.17 0.90 25.17
C VAL A 336 6.94 0.97 24.26
N LYS A 337 6.71 2.14 23.67
CA LYS A 337 5.71 2.38 22.64
C LYS A 337 6.37 2.46 21.27
N PHE A 338 5.94 1.61 20.35
CA PHE A 338 6.39 1.68 18.97
C PHE A 338 5.57 2.68 18.16
N THR A 339 6.25 3.66 17.58
CA THR A 339 5.64 4.62 16.68
C THR A 339 5.72 4.12 15.25
N ARG A 340 4.59 4.19 14.52
CA ARG A 340 4.55 3.86 13.08
C ARG A 340 5.44 4.76 12.21
N LYS A 341 5.95 5.87 12.76
CA LYS A 341 6.86 6.80 12.08
C LYS A 341 8.31 6.31 12.02
N ASN A 342 8.70 5.38 12.90
CA ASN A 342 10.09 4.95 13.02
C ASN A 342 10.44 3.73 12.15
N LYS A 343 9.48 3.20 11.38
CA LYS A 343 9.71 2.07 10.47
C LYS A 343 10.27 2.56 9.13
N GLY A 344 11.00 1.68 8.45
CA GLY A 344 11.37 1.85 7.06
C GLY A 344 10.14 1.83 6.14
N LEU A 345 10.13 2.71 5.15
CA LEU A 345 9.13 2.75 4.09
C LEU A 345 9.68 2.05 2.85
N SER A 346 8.93 1.08 2.37
CA SER A 346 9.24 0.32 1.15
C SER A 346 8.70 1.03 -0.09
N LEU A 347 9.22 0.64 -1.26
CA LEU A 347 8.85 1.22 -2.56
C LEU A 347 7.35 1.08 -2.87
N GLN A 348 6.67 0.07 -2.32
CA GLN A 348 5.22 -0.07 -2.43
C GLN A 348 4.44 1.11 -1.81
N THR A 349 5.04 1.85 -0.89
CA THR A 349 4.42 3.03 -0.25
C THR A 349 4.35 4.23 -1.20
N VAL A 350 5.15 4.22 -2.26
CA VAL A 350 5.07 5.20 -3.33
C VAL A 350 3.73 5.00 -4.01
N GLN A 351 2.77 5.85 -3.67
CA GLN A 351 1.54 5.90 -4.43
C GLN A 351 1.91 6.38 -5.83
N SER A 352 1.64 5.57 -6.85
CA SER A 352 1.54 6.04 -8.22
C SER A 352 0.30 6.94 -8.29
N SER A 353 0.33 8.11 -7.65
CA SER A 353 -0.78 9.04 -7.62
C SER A 353 -0.29 10.45 -7.40
N VAL A 354 -0.84 11.40 -8.16
CA VAL A 354 -0.49 12.81 -8.05
C VAL A 354 -1.66 13.56 -7.44
N LYS A 355 -1.35 14.47 -6.50
CA LYS A 355 -2.35 15.40 -5.97
C LYS A 355 -2.56 16.54 -6.95
N VAL A 356 -3.75 16.57 -7.56
CA VAL A 356 -4.20 17.68 -8.39
C VAL A 356 -5.40 18.31 -7.70
N ASN A 357 -5.31 19.60 -7.33
CA ASN A 357 -6.41 20.35 -6.69
C ASN A 357 -7.04 19.68 -5.46
N LYS A 358 -6.20 19.09 -4.59
CA LYS A 358 -6.58 18.36 -3.35
C LYS A 358 -7.22 16.98 -3.58
N GLU A 359 -7.47 16.58 -4.81
CA GLU A 359 -7.84 15.21 -5.16
C GLU A 359 -6.58 14.41 -5.51
N THR A 360 -6.52 13.17 -5.02
CA THR A 360 -5.40 12.25 -5.29
C THR A 360 -5.79 11.41 -6.49
N ILE A 361 -5.14 11.66 -7.63
CA ILE A 361 -5.43 10.94 -8.88
C ILE A 361 -4.43 9.79 -9.00
N PRO A 362 -4.87 8.52 -9.01
CA PRO A 362 -3.99 7.39 -9.26
C PRO A 362 -3.47 7.46 -10.70
N ILE A 363 -2.16 7.45 -10.84
CA ILE A 363 -1.43 7.21 -12.08
C ILE A 363 -1.23 5.70 -12.19
N ASP A 364 -1.75 5.11 -13.26
CA ASP A 364 -1.37 3.76 -13.65
C ASP A 364 -0.13 3.84 -14.56
N PRO A 365 1.08 3.49 -14.07
CA PRO A 365 2.29 3.58 -14.87
C PRO A 365 2.28 2.58 -16.05
N LEU A 366 1.55 1.46 -15.90
CA LEU A 366 1.43 0.45 -16.97
C LEU A 366 0.59 1.01 -18.12
N LEU A 367 -0.53 1.67 -17.81
CA LEU A 367 -1.34 2.36 -18.82
C LEU A 367 -0.56 3.47 -19.53
N LEU A 368 0.25 4.23 -18.79
CA LEU A 368 1.12 5.27 -19.36
C LEU A 368 2.17 4.66 -20.30
N PHE A 369 2.80 3.57 -19.87
CA PHE A 369 3.78 2.83 -20.66
C PHE A 369 3.16 2.22 -21.93
N GLN A 370 1.98 1.60 -21.82
CA GLN A 370 1.23 1.08 -22.97
C GLN A 370 0.93 2.19 -23.98
N ARG A 371 0.47 3.37 -23.53
CA ARG A 371 0.23 4.53 -24.40
C ARG A 371 1.51 5.01 -25.09
N LEU A 372 2.63 5.04 -24.36
CA LEU A 372 3.93 5.39 -24.93
C LEU A 372 4.37 4.35 -25.99
N CYS A 373 4.26 3.05 -25.69
CA CYS A 373 4.62 1.99 -26.63
C CYS A 373 3.81 2.01 -27.93
N VAL A 374 2.56 2.47 -27.91
CA VAL A 374 1.74 2.59 -29.13
C VAL A 374 2.15 3.79 -29.99
N ASN A 375 2.72 4.85 -29.39
CA ASN A 375 3.01 6.10 -30.09
C ASN A 375 4.50 6.33 -30.39
N ILE A 376 5.40 5.55 -29.79
CA ILE A 376 6.84 5.69 -29.98
C ILE A 376 7.29 4.76 -31.12
N ASP A 377 7.78 5.36 -32.20
CA ASP A 377 8.41 4.63 -33.31
C ASP A 377 9.89 4.29 -33.04
N SER A 378 10.59 5.11 -32.24
CA SER A 378 12.00 4.88 -31.88
C SER A 378 12.35 5.36 -30.46
N LYS A 379 13.34 4.74 -29.81
CA LYS A 379 13.76 5.08 -28.44
C LYS A 379 14.20 6.55 -28.28
N SER A 380 14.73 7.17 -29.36
CA SER A 380 15.11 8.59 -29.40
C SER A 380 13.92 9.55 -29.35
N ASP A 381 12.72 9.12 -29.76
CA ASP A 381 11.54 9.98 -29.78
C ASP A 381 10.86 10.09 -28.41
N MET A 382 11.22 9.22 -27.46
CA MET A 382 10.57 9.12 -26.15
C MET A 382 10.57 10.45 -25.39
N GLU A 383 11.67 11.22 -25.44
CA GLU A 383 11.77 12.53 -24.80
C GLU A 383 10.75 13.53 -25.36
N LYS A 384 10.48 13.48 -26.67
CA LYS A 384 9.50 14.33 -27.33
C LYS A 384 8.07 14.01 -26.89
N TYR A 385 7.76 12.73 -26.69
CA TYR A 385 6.41 12.29 -26.29
C TYR A 385 6.10 12.57 -24.82
N VAL A 386 7.10 12.55 -23.92
CA VAL A 386 6.91 12.91 -22.50
C VAL A 386 6.94 14.41 -22.24
N LYS A 387 7.23 15.25 -23.25
CA LYS A 387 7.10 16.72 -23.15
C LYS A 387 5.66 17.19 -23.07
N PHE A 388 4.71 16.38 -23.55
CA PHE A 388 3.29 16.72 -23.56
C PHE A 388 2.49 15.76 -22.68
N GLU A 389 1.37 16.25 -22.17
CA GLU A 389 0.48 15.46 -21.34
C GLU A 389 -0.16 14.34 -22.18
N LEU A 390 0.00 13.07 -21.76
CA LEU A 390 -0.48 11.88 -22.47
C LEU A 390 -1.99 11.65 -22.25
N ALA A 391 -2.77 12.68 -22.53
CA ALA A 391 -4.22 12.70 -22.43
C ALA A 391 -4.85 12.91 -23.83
N PRO A 392 -6.03 12.34 -24.11
CA PRO A 392 -6.73 12.52 -25.38
C PRO A 392 -7.23 13.98 -25.59
N PHE A 393 -7.19 14.80 -24.55
CA PHE A 393 -7.54 16.21 -24.56
C PHE A 393 -6.72 16.98 -23.52
N PRO A 394 -6.51 18.31 -23.67
CA PRO A 394 -5.77 19.11 -22.72
C PRO A 394 -6.44 19.14 -21.33
N LEU A 395 -5.81 18.59 -20.29
CA LEU A 395 -6.41 18.53 -18.94
C LEU A 395 -6.51 19.90 -18.26
N SER A 396 -5.82 20.91 -18.81
CA SER A 396 -5.96 22.32 -18.43
C SER A 396 -7.34 22.89 -18.77
N LEU A 397 -7.98 22.39 -19.83
CA LEU A 397 -9.27 22.88 -20.32
C LEU A 397 -10.41 21.88 -20.06
N PHE A 398 -10.10 20.59 -19.93
CA PHE A 398 -11.08 19.51 -19.85
C PHE A 398 -10.85 18.61 -18.63
N THR A 399 -11.93 17.98 -18.21
CA THR A 399 -12.00 16.89 -17.24
C THR A 399 -12.64 15.69 -17.95
N GLU A 400 -12.65 14.52 -17.32
CA GLU A 400 -13.32 13.32 -17.86
C GLU A 400 -14.81 13.55 -18.16
N ASN A 401 -15.43 14.52 -17.48
CA ASN A 401 -16.84 14.90 -17.63
C ASN A 401 -17.06 16.10 -18.58
N GLY A 402 -16.05 16.51 -19.35
CA GLY A 402 -16.12 17.66 -20.26
C GLY A 402 -15.36 18.90 -19.77
N PHE A 403 -15.75 20.10 -20.21
CA PHE A 403 -15.03 21.35 -19.90
C PHE A 403 -14.81 21.57 -18.40
N ARG A 404 -13.58 21.93 -18.02
CA ARG A 404 -13.19 22.20 -16.64
C ARG A 404 -13.95 23.43 -16.13
N LYS A 405 -14.62 23.27 -14.97
CA LYS A 405 -15.39 24.34 -14.34
C LYS A 405 -14.46 25.45 -13.85
N ASN A 406 -14.72 26.69 -14.23
CA ASN A 406 -14.08 27.85 -13.61
C ASN A 406 -14.77 28.19 -12.28
N VAL A 407 -14.01 28.71 -11.32
CA VAL A 407 -14.57 29.23 -10.07
C VAL A 407 -14.71 30.73 -10.24
N LYS A 408 -15.90 31.20 -10.68
CA LYS A 408 -16.16 32.64 -10.92
C LYS A 408 -15.75 33.53 -9.74
N SER A 409 -15.88 33.05 -8.50
CA SER A 409 -15.50 33.82 -7.31
C SER A 409 -13.99 34.09 -7.21
N GLN A 410 -13.12 33.30 -7.84
CA GLN A 410 -11.68 33.59 -7.89
C GLN A 410 -11.39 34.85 -8.71
N MET A 411 -12.27 35.24 -9.64
CA MET A 411 -12.10 36.52 -10.35
C MET A 411 -12.30 37.71 -9.41
N PHE A 412 -13.09 37.56 -8.35
CA PHE A 412 -13.37 38.64 -7.39
C PHE A 412 -12.11 39.16 -6.70
N ASP A 413 -11.14 38.27 -6.43
CA ASP A 413 -9.87 38.61 -5.80
C ASP A 413 -9.00 39.56 -6.65
N PHE A 414 -9.30 39.69 -7.96
CA PHE A 414 -8.60 40.61 -8.86
C PHE A 414 -9.29 41.98 -8.99
N PHE A 415 -10.50 42.16 -8.45
CA PHE A 415 -11.17 43.46 -8.47
C PHE A 415 -10.64 44.36 -7.34
N THR A 416 -10.32 45.60 -7.67
CA THR A 416 -9.95 46.61 -6.66
C THR A 416 -11.18 46.98 -5.85
N ARG A 417 -11.12 46.75 -4.54
CA ARG A 417 -12.21 47.08 -3.61
C ARG A 417 -12.31 48.61 -3.48
N ILE A 418 -13.51 49.15 -3.67
CA ILE A 418 -13.81 50.55 -3.39
C ILE A 418 -14.25 50.64 -1.93
N GLU A 419 -13.51 51.38 -1.10
CA GLU A 419 -13.70 51.41 0.37
C GLU A 419 -14.74 52.44 0.84
N ALA A 420 -15.07 53.45 0.03
CA ALA A 420 -16.04 54.47 0.37
C ALA A 420 -17.11 54.60 -0.73
N LEU A 421 -18.35 54.26 -0.40
CA LEU A 421 -19.49 54.68 -1.21
C LEU A 421 -19.66 56.21 -1.05
N PRO A 422 -19.90 56.96 -2.14
CA PRO A 422 -20.20 58.38 -2.04
C PRO A 422 -21.43 58.59 -1.15
N SER A 423 -21.28 59.44 -0.15
CA SER A 423 -22.28 59.79 0.86
C SER A 423 -23.36 60.73 0.30
N SER A 424 -24.05 60.30 -0.76
CA SER A 424 -25.27 60.95 -1.20
C SER A 424 -26.45 60.36 -0.42
N THR A 425 -27.39 61.20 0.01
CA THR A 425 -28.61 60.79 0.71
C THR A 425 -29.69 60.25 -0.24
N ASN A 426 -29.40 60.15 -1.54
CA ASN A 426 -30.35 59.78 -2.58
C ASN A 426 -29.78 58.66 -3.47
N VAL A 427 -29.44 57.52 -2.85
CA VAL A 427 -28.93 56.33 -3.56
C VAL A 427 -30.11 55.42 -3.92
N VAL A 428 -30.16 54.99 -5.18
CA VAL A 428 -31.06 53.92 -5.64
C VAL A 428 -30.22 52.67 -5.86
N TYR A 429 -30.57 51.57 -5.21
CA TYR A 429 -29.86 50.30 -5.36
C TYR A 429 -30.50 49.46 -6.46
N VAL A 430 -29.67 48.81 -7.26
CA VAL A 430 -30.09 47.72 -8.16
C VAL A 430 -29.53 46.43 -7.60
N ILE A 431 -30.41 45.56 -7.12
CA ILE A 431 -30.07 44.42 -6.28
C ILE A 431 -30.28 43.14 -7.09
N ASP A 432 -29.25 42.30 -7.09
CA ASP A 432 -29.37 40.91 -7.55
C ASP A 432 -30.28 40.12 -6.60
N GLY A 433 -31.45 39.74 -7.10
CA GLY A 433 -32.43 38.93 -6.39
C GLY A 433 -31.92 37.51 -6.15
N GLY A 434 -31.04 36.97 -6.99
CA GLY A 434 -30.36 35.69 -6.77
C GLY A 434 -29.47 35.73 -5.52
N PHE A 435 -28.68 36.79 -5.36
CA PHE A 435 -27.96 37.07 -4.12
C PHE A 435 -28.91 37.16 -2.92
N LEU A 436 -30.01 37.91 -3.05
CA LEU A 436 -30.96 38.12 -1.96
C LEU A 436 -31.55 36.80 -1.45
N LEU A 437 -31.95 35.90 -2.37
CA LEU A 437 -32.52 34.57 -2.06
C LEU A 437 -31.61 33.68 -1.23
N HIS A 438 -30.29 33.86 -1.33
CA HIS A 438 -29.31 33.10 -0.56
C HIS A 438 -28.78 33.87 0.66
N LYS A 439 -28.82 35.21 0.63
CA LYS A 439 -28.30 36.06 1.71
C LYS A 439 -29.21 36.05 2.94
N VAL A 440 -30.53 36.05 2.73
CA VAL A 440 -31.51 36.01 3.83
C VAL A 440 -31.72 34.57 4.26
N VAL A 441 -31.19 34.22 5.43
CA VAL A 441 -31.27 32.86 5.96
C VAL A 441 -32.54 32.65 6.77
N TRP A 442 -33.31 31.63 6.42
CA TRP A 442 -34.47 31.17 7.18
C TRP A 442 -34.33 29.68 7.52
N GLN A 443 -35.05 29.24 8.56
CA GLN A 443 -34.85 27.94 9.20
C GLN A 443 -35.94 26.95 8.79
N LYS A 444 -35.64 25.66 8.96
CA LYS A 444 -36.62 24.59 8.76
C LYS A 444 -37.83 24.81 9.69
N ASN A 445 -39.02 24.60 9.14
CA ASN A 445 -40.34 24.79 9.75
C ASN A 445 -40.78 26.25 9.94
N ASP A 446 -40.05 27.23 9.41
CA ASP A 446 -40.59 28.59 9.27
C ASP A 446 -41.84 28.57 8.38
N THR A 447 -42.82 29.40 8.72
CA THR A 447 -44.00 29.65 7.87
C THR A 447 -43.63 30.55 6.70
N PHE A 448 -44.36 30.47 5.58
CA PHE A 448 -44.13 31.40 4.47
C PHE A 448 -44.24 32.86 4.89
N GLU A 449 -45.21 33.21 5.74
CA GLU A 449 -45.34 34.56 6.29
C GLU A 449 -44.07 35.00 7.03
N ALA A 450 -43.50 34.14 7.88
CA ALA A 450 -42.26 34.43 8.59
C ALA A 450 -41.07 34.56 7.63
N ILE A 451 -41.01 33.75 6.57
CA ILE A 451 -39.97 33.81 5.55
C ILE A 451 -40.04 35.15 4.81
N ILE A 452 -41.21 35.54 4.28
CA ILE A 452 -41.41 36.82 3.60
C ILE A 452 -41.06 37.99 4.54
N GLY A 453 -41.49 37.91 5.81
CA GLY A 453 -41.17 38.92 6.83
C GLY A 453 -39.66 39.09 7.04
N LYS A 454 -38.88 38.01 7.01
CA LYS A 454 -37.40 38.07 7.09
C LYS A 454 -36.78 38.78 5.89
N TYR A 455 -37.27 38.51 4.69
CA TYR A 455 -36.82 39.20 3.47
C TYR A 455 -37.17 40.69 3.51
N LEU A 456 -38.40 41.05 3.87
CA LEU A 456 -38.81 42.45 4.02
C LEU A 456 -37.96 43.19 5.05
N THR A 457 -37.73 42.58 6.20
CA THR A 457 -36.89 43.15 7.27
C THR A 457 -35.47 43.40 6.79
N PHE A 458 -34.90 42.45 6.05
CA PHE A 458 -33.56 42.60 5.48
C PHE A 458 -33.50 43.76 4.48
N VAL A 459 -34.42 43.81 3.52
CA VAL A 459 -34.39 44.86 2.49
C VAL A 459 -34.61 46.25 3.10
N ARG A 460 -35.57 46.39 4.02
CA ARG A 460 -35.83 47.67 4.74
C ARG A 460 -34.60 48.18 5.51
N ARG A 461 -33.81 47.27 6.08
CA ARG A 461 -32.64 47.63 6.89
C ARG A 461 -31.44 48.05 6.03
N HIS A 462 -31.33 47.53 4.81
CA HIS A 462 -30.13 47.62 3.99
C HIS A 462 -30.25 48.52 2.77
N TYR A 463 -31.48 48.79 2.30
CA TYR A 463 -31.70 49.52 1.05
C TYR A 463 -32.77 50.60 1.20
N THR A 464 -32.67 51.63 0.37
CA THR A 464 -33.63 52.75 0.33
C THR A 464 -34.92 52.34 -0.38
N ASN A 465 -36.04 52.90 0.07
CA ASN A 465 -37.32 52.81 -0.64
C ASN A 465 -37.12 53.33 -2.07
N ASN A 466 -37.81 52.73 -3.05
CA ASN A 466 -37.63 52.97 -4.50
C ASN A 466 -36.44 52.22 -5.16
N SER A 467 -35.67 51.42 -4.42
CA SER A 467 -34.64 50.51 -4.98
C SER A 467 -35.25 49.39 -5.84
N TYR A 468 -34.46 48.88 -6.79
CA TYR A 468 -34.84 47.81 -7.70
C TYR A 468 -34.30 46.45 -7.25
N ILE A 469 -35.16 45.44 -7.18
CA ILE A 469 -34.78 44.05 -6.93
C ILE A 469 -35.07 43.25 -8.20
N ILE A 470 -34.04 42.61 -8.76
CA ILE A 470 -34.13 41.96 -10.06
C ILE A 470 -33.88 40.47 -9.91
N PHE A 471 -34.87 39.66 -10.27
CA PHE A 471 -34.82 38.21 -10.13
C PHE A 471 -34.54 37.49 -11.45
N ASP A 472 -33.90 36.33 -11.36
CA ASP A 472 -33.77 35.36 -12.44
C ASP A 472 -35.15 34.86 -12.93
N GLY A 473 -35.18 34.48 -14.20
CA GLY A 473 -36.33 33.85 -14.84
C GLY A 473 -36.23 32.33 -14.87
N TYR A 474 -37.38 31.68 -14.78
CA TYR A 474 -37.52 30.21 -14.84
C TYR A 474 -38.56 29.87 -15.90
N PRO A 475 -38.19 29.88 -17.20
CA PRO A 475 -39.11 29.61 -18.30
C PRO A 475 -39.59 28.16 -18.24
N ASN A 476 -40.84 27.92 -18.65
CA ASN A 476 -41.43 26.59 -18.65
C ASN A 476 -41.25 26.01 -20.07
N HIS A 477 -40.20 25.21 -20.26
CA HIS A 477 -39.84 24.63 -21.57
C HIS A 477 -40.94 23.72 -22.20
N GLU A 478 -42.01 23.39 -21.48
CA GLU A 478 -43.17 22.65 -22.00
C GLU A 478 -44.27 23.56 -22.59
N ILE A 479 -44.28 24.85 -22.24
CA ILE A 479 -45.33 25.82 -22.63
C ILE A 479 -44.75 26.88 -23.58
N ASP A 480 -43.51 27.29 -23.34
CA ASP A 480 -42.79 28.24 -24.16
C ASP A 480 -42.16 27.46 -25.32
N ASN A 481 -42.78 27.49 -26.50
CA ASN A 481 -42.37 26.83 -27.76
C ASN A 481 -41.03 27.37 -28.34
N GLU A 482 -40.01 27.54 -27.51
CA GLU A 482 -38.68 28.00 -27.89
C GLU A 482 -37.63 27.00 -27.37
N ASN A 483 -37.01 26.26 -28.29
CA ASN A 483 -35.80 25.48 -28.04
C ASN A 483 -34.59 26.42 -27.87
N THR A 484 -34.55 27.18 -26.78
CA THR A 484 -33.35 27.92 -26.40
C THR A 484 -32.55 27.09 -25.40
N SER A 485 -31.65 26.26 -25.92
CA SER A 485 -30.65 25.56 -25.10
C SER A 485 -29.60 26.55 -24.59
N SER A 486 -29.92 27.29 -23.53
CA SER A 486 -28.97 28.23 -22.93
C SER A 486 -27.95 27.50 -22.04
N THR A 487 -26.78 28.10 -21.85
CA THR A 487 -25.75 27.60 -20.93
C THR A 487 -26.26 27.54 -19.48
N LYS A 488 -27.30 28.31 -19.13
CA LYS A 488 -27.92 28.31 -17.80
C LYS A 488 -28.75 27.05 -17.56
N THR A 489 -29.47 26.55 -18.58
CA THR A 489 -30.27 25.32 -18.46
C THR A 489 -29.39 24.09 -18.24
N ALA A 490 -28.24 24.00 -18.92
CA ALA A 490 -27.25 22.95 -18.67
C ALA A 490 -26.68 23.01 -17.24
N GLU A 491 -26.38 24.21 -16.74
CA GLU A 491 -25.90 24.39 -15.36
C GLU A 491 -26.99 24.05 -14.32
N ARG A 492 -28.27 24.33 -14.60
CA ARG A 492 -29.42 23.93 -13.75
C ARG A 492 -29.55 22.42 -13.69
N LEU A 493 -29.49 21.73 -14.82
CA LEU A 493 -29.52 20.26 -14.88
C LEU A 493 -28.37 19.64 -14.08
N ARG A 494 -27.17 20.21 -14.18
CA ARG A 494 -26.00 19.75 -13.41
C ARG A 494 -26.14 19.99 -11.90
N ARG A 495 -26.82 21.07 -11.47
CA ARG A 495 -27.07 21.38 -10.05
C ARG A 495 -28.26 20.63 -9.44
N LYS A 496 -29.08 19.98 -10.27
CA LYS A 496 -30.25 19.23 -9.80
C LYS A 496 -29.77 18.07 -8.93
N SER A 497 -29.92 18.20 -7.61
CA SER A 497 -29.58 17.12 -6.69
C SER A 497 -30.44 15.90 -7.01
N SER A 498 -29.90 14.68 -6.83
CA SER A 498 -30.62 13.42 -6.96
C SER A 498 -31.80 13.26 -5.98
N SER A 499 -32.04 14.23 -5.09
CA SER A 499 -33.19 14.26 -4.17
C SER A 499 -34.36 15.09 -4.73
N SER A 500 -35.52 14.44 -4.88
CA SER A 500 -36.79 15.07 -5.29
C SER A 500 -37.34 15.94 -4.14
N THR A 501 -37.26 17.27 -4.27
CA THR A 501 -37.97 18.20 -3.36
C THR A 501 -39.36 18.50 -3.93
N PRO A 502 -40.46 18.27 -3.19
CA PRO A 502 -41.81 18.51 -3.69
C PRO A 502 -42.11 20.01 -3.87
N PHE A 503 -43.13 20.31 -4.68
CA PHE A 503 -43.70 21.65 -4.77
C PHE A 503 -44.54 21.96 -3.51
N PHE A 504 -44.44 23.17 -2.98
CA PHE A 504 -45.21 23.62 -1.81
C PHE A 504 -46.38 24.51 -2.21
N GLN A 505 -47.47 24.42 -1.46
CA GLN A 505 -48.58 25.37 -1.57
C GLN A 505 -48.27 26.64 -0.76
N PHE A 506 -48.28 27.79 -1.43
CA PHE A 506 -47.87 29.08 -0.88
C PHE A 506 -49.00 29.77 -0.11
N GLU A 507 -49.42 29.17 1.01
CA GLU A 507 -50.31 29.79 2.00
C GLU A 507 -49.52 30.37 3.17
N GLN A 508 -50.02 31.44 3.78
CA GLN A 508 -49.31 32.18 4.84
C GLN A 508 -48.81 31.27 5.97
N HIS A 509 -49.61 30.28 6.37
CA HIS A 509 -49.32 29.37 7.48
C HIS A 509 -48.62 28.06 7.06
N THR A 510 -48.34 27.85 5.76
CA THR A 510 -47.60 26.64 5.32
C THR A 510 -46.19 26.68 5.88
N LYS A 511 -45.78 25.59 6.55
CA LYS A 511 -44.44 25.41 7.11
C LYS A 511 -43.51 24.71 6.13
N ILE A 512 -42.32 25.25 5.93
CA ILE A 512 -41.32 24.65 5.03
C ILE A 512 -40.48 23.63 5.78
N THR A 513 -40.78 22.35 5.59
CA THR A 513 -40.14 21.23 6.30
C THR A 513 -38.73 20.86 5.79
N PHE A 514 -38.24 21.58 4.78
CA PHE A 514 -36.91 21.39 4.19
C PHE A 514 -35.99 22.56 4.52
N SER A 515 -34.68 22.34 4.39
CA SER A 515 -33.71 23.45 4.44
C SER A 515 -33.89 24.39 3.25
N GLN A 516 -33.48 25.64 3.42
CA GLN A 516 -33.51 26.66 2.38
C GLN A 516 -32.88 26.19 1.07
N ASP A 517 -31.68 25.60 1.13
CA ASP A 517 -30.99 25.13 -0.08
C ASP A 517 -31.77 24.03 -0.82
N LYS A 518 -32.42 23.12 -0.08
CA LYS A 518 -33.26 22.07 -0.68
C LYS A 518 -34.52 22.66 -1.28
N PHE A 519 -35.20 23.56 -0.57
CA PHE A 519 -36.38 24.25 -1.09
C PHE A 519 -36.08 25.01 -2.40
N LEU A 520 -34.97 25.76 -2.40
CA LEU A 520 -34.48 26.51 -3.56
C LEU A 520 -33.92 25.60 -4.67
N SER A 521 -33.72 24.30 -4.45
CA SER A 521 -33.32 23.38 -5.52
C SER A 521 -34.45 23.07 -6.52
N ASN A 522 -35.71 23.34 -6.16
CA ASN A 522 -36.87 23.16 -7.03
C ASN A 522 -37.24 24.50 -7.71
N ASP A 523 -37.17 24.53 -9.05
CA ASP A 523 -37.41 25.74 -9.84
C ASP A 523 -38.85 26.26 -9.72
N LYS A 524 -39.86 25.38 -9.52
CA LYS A 524 -41.26 25.80 -9.30
C LYS A 524 -41.41 26.52 -7.97
N ASN A 525 -40.78 26.00 -6.91
CA ASN A 525 -40.75 26.66 -5.60
C ASN A 525 -40.04 28.02 -5.64
N LYS A 526 -38.92 28.10 -6.35
CA LYS A 526 -38.21 29.38 -6.56
C LYS A 526 -39.09 30.40 -7.26
N ASN A 527 -39.73 30.01 -8.36
CA ASN A 527 -40.52 30.93 -9.17
C ASN A 527 -41.72 31.48 -8.38
N GLU A 528 -42.44 30.63 -7.64
CA GLU A 528 -43.55 31.07 -6.78
C GLU A 528 -43.07 31.94 -5.60
N LEU A 529 -41.94 31.59 -4.96
CA LEU A 529 -41.36 32.44 -3.91
C LEU A 529 -40.99 33.83 -4.46
N ILE A 530 -40.40 33.90 -5.65
CA ILE A 530 -40.05 35.16 -6.32
C ILE A 530 -41.31 35.99 -6.61
N LYS A 531 -42.41 35.36 -7.05
CA LYS A 531 -43.68 36.05 -7.29
C LYS A 531 -44.23 36.69 -6.01
N GLU A 532 -44.27 35.93 -4.92
CA GLU A 532 -44.79 36.42 -3.63
C GLU A 532 -43.88 37.49 -3.00
N LEU A 533 -42.56 37.31 -3.09
CA LEU A 533 -41.59 38.34 -2.70
C LEU A 533 -41.77 39.60 -3.55
N SER A 534 -41.95 39.46 -4.86
CA SER A 534 -42.11 40.60 -5.75
C SER A 534 -43.37 41.41 -5.45
N LYS A 535 -44.47 40.75 -5.09
CA LYS A 535 -45.71 41.43 -4.64
C LYS A 535 -45.47 42.17 -3.33
N SER A 536 -44.85 41.50 -2.36
CA SER A 536 -44.58 42.04 -1.03
C SER A 536 -43.62 43.24 -1.08
N PHE A 537 -42.57 43.15 -1.88
CA PHE A 537 -41.62 44.24 -2.10
C PHE A 537 -42.28 45.45 -2.79
N ARG A 538 -43.15 45.22 -3.78
CA ARG A 538 -43.91 46.31 -4.42
C ARG A 538 -44.85 47.02 -3.46
N PHE A 539 -45.53 46.27 -2.59
CA PHE A 539 -46.39 46.84 -1.55
C PHE A 539 -45.61 47.76 -0.59
N GLU A 540 -44.35 47.42 -0.33
CA GLU A 540 -43.43 48.16 0.54
C GLU A 540 -42.68 49.31 -0.15
N GLY A 541 -43.00 49.60 -1.43
CA GLY A 541 -42.40 50.71 -2.17
C GLY A 541 -41.08 50.40 -2.88
N PHE A 542 -40.70 49.12 -3.01
CA PHE A 542 -39.58 48.69 -3.87
C PHE A 542 -40.07 48.38 -5.29
N ARG A 543 -39.17 48.51 -6.27
CA ARG A 543 -39.45 48.14 -7.66
C ARG A 543 -38.89 46.74 -7.92
N THR A 544 -39.64 45.88 -8.60
CA THR A 544 -39.18 44.52 -8.90
C THR A 544 -39.28 44.22 -10.39
N LYS A 545 -38.20 43.73 -10.99
CA LYS A 545 -38.19 43.18 -12.36
C LYS A 545 -37.80 41.69 -12.30
N GLN A 546 -38.27 40.89 -13.25
CA GLN A 546 -37.87 39.49 -13.40
C GLN A 546 -37.40 39.27 -14.83
N ALA A 547 -36.21 38.68 -15.00
CA ALA A 547 -35.65 38.35 -16.30
C ALA A 547 -36.36 37.13 -16.92
N LYS A 548 -36.12 36.88 -18.22
CA LYS A 548 -36.59 35.65 -18.89
C LYS A 548 -35.80 34.42 -18.45
N GLU A 549 -34.47 34.55 -18.30
CA GLU A 549 -33.60 33.48 -17.79
C GLU A 549 -32.58 34.01 -16.79
N ASP A 550 -31.55 34.73 -17.27
CA ASP A 550 -30.46 35.27 -16.44
C ASP A 550 -30.68 36.76 -16.14
N ALA A 551 -30.62 37.15 -14.87
CA ALA A 551 -30.81 38.53 -14.44
C ALA A 551 -29.59 39.43 -14.69
N ASP A 552 -28.39 38.86 -14.89
CA ASP A 552 -27.12 39.60 -15.01
C ASP A 552 -27.22 40.81 -15.96
N SER A 553 -27.69 40.60 -17.20
CA SER A 553 -27.85 41.69 -18.17
C SER A 553 -28.95 42.69 -17.78
N LEU A 554 -30.07 42.20 -17.23
CA LEU A 554 -31.19 43.04 -16.81
C LEU A 554 -30.82 43.95 -15.62
N ILE A 555 -29.94 43.47 -14.74
CA ILE A 555 -29.36 44.24 -13.65
C ILE A 555 -28.56 45.42 -14.20
N ILE A 556 -27.67 45.16 -15.15
CA ILE A 556 -26.83 46.20 -15.76
C ILE A 556 -27.71 47.22 -16.51
N HIS A 557 -28.62 46.75 -17.37
CA HIS A 557 -29.51 47.64 -18.11
C HIS A 557 -30.38 48.50 -17.20
N THR A 558 -30.92 47.91 -16.13
CA THR A 558 -31.73 48.69 -15.17
C THR A 558 -30.88 49.71 -14.42
N ALA A 559 -29.62 49.39 -14.09
CA ALA A 559 -28.72 50.36 -13.48
C ALA A 559 -28.41 51.54 -14.42
N ILE A 560 -28.22 51.28 -15.72
CA ILE A 560 -28.01 52.32 -16.73
C ILE A 560 -29.27 53.19 -16.90
N GLU A 561 -30.45 52.56 -17.06
CA GLU A 561 -31.75 53.24 -17.20
C GLU A 561 -32.13 54.15 -16.02
N ILE A 562 -31.58 53.91 -14.82
CA ILE A 562 -31.86 54.74 -13.64
C ILE A 562 -30.97 55.98 -13.61
N VAL A 563 -29.81 55.91 -14.27
CA VAL A 563 -28.81 56.99 -14.30
C VAL A 563 -29.07 57.94 -15.47
N GLU A 564 -29.61 57.43 -16.58
CA GLU A 564 -30.15 58.21 -17.71
C GLU A 564 -31.51 58.85 -17.37
#